data_AF-A0A8S1WGU4-F1
#
_entry.id   AF-A0A8S1WGU4-F1
#
_cell.length_a   1.000
_cell.length_b   1.000
_cell.length_c   1.000
_cell.angle_alpha   90.00
_cell.angle_beta   90.00
_cell.angle_gamma   90.00
#
_symmetry.space_group_name_H-M   'P 1'
#
loop_
_entity.id
_entity.type
_entity.pdbx_description
1 polymer ?
#
loop_
_entity_poly.entity_id
_entity_poly.type
_entity_poly.pdbx_seq_one_letter_code
_entity_poly.pdbx_strand_id
1 'polypeptide(L)'
;MISLDEEECDDNNNEDGDGCSRFCKIETDYQCKNYEFSFSQCTYSKQPRFYLQFKEERDQKQYVSLLFTQQVKNKIQDQYSKYIQMNIIDMDINIYKLNLIIIQEPVDYPTIVEYLIEIQINSTLNDRPYLEVTLDEQLYNSEDATLFNLYDKIQLKQPKYIDDQKQEAAATLNQANKYLMNSIGGIGIFAFFLGNSFIFSSILEVLQQQSYLRFINVQFPFNLFIYFESSNIITIQPILKFFKVDSIATLTFDSTYIESYEKLKYYEINADLLTNIQTQVFLITALIIIYYSCTLIIFLIDSIIIQFLFLIGKLGYKLLFKIRKLCSNYQKEFRKEGVKAFLIANCWDLLFTCFLQLKSSQYNTTIRSIICLILAYLILYGCILILRQFIYKNQLIKYSLFNYWISKMDLFLTLKKLIFIFILVCFQKNEQIQTILLTFVCNLYLSYAIKFKPVKNQQDFCNLIMMEGSTFIFTLTSALYWTQISKIFVYENQVLLGWVHITLLLSVLIVNLLLQVFALFLQLKMQNQNKQKKSNQQNGVLPHPYPLANLMEFKL
;
A
#
# COMPACT_ATOMS: atom_id res chain seq x y z
N MET A 1 48.26 -28.72 -61.72
CA MET A 1 47.41 -27.63 -61.20
C MET A 1 46.06 -28.25 -60.91
N ILE A 2 45.88 -28.70 -59.67
CA ILE A 2 44.59 -29.12 -59.14
C ILE A 2 43.97 -27.84 -58.57
N SER A 3 42.71 -27.60 -58.92
CA SER A 3 41.92 -26.44 -58.55
C SER A 3 41.88 -26.25 -57.04
N LEU A 4 42.14 -25.02 -56.59
CA LEU A 4 41.64 -24.49 -55.31
C LEU A 4 40.11 -24.52 -55.36
N ASP A 5 39.51 -25.66 -55.01
CA ASP A 5 38.17 -25.61 -54.43
C ASP A 5 38.39 -25.05 -53.02
N GLU A 6 37.73 -23.93 -52.70
CA GLU A 6 37.91 -23.14 -51.47
C GLU A 6 37.66 -23.99 -50.21
N GLU A 7 38.73 -24.59 -49.67
CA GLU A 7 38.73 -25.17 -48.32
C GLU A 7 38.50 -24.06 -47.29
N GLU A 8 37.57 -24.27 -46.35
CA GLU A 8 37.26 -23.27 -45.34
C GLU A 8 38.30 -23.28 -44.21
N CYS A 9 38.98 -24.42 -44.01
CA CYS A 9 40.06 -24.66 -43.05
C CYS A 9 40.95 -25.83 -43.50
N ASP A 10 42.21 -25.84 -43.02
CA ASP A 10 43.16 -26.97 -43.14
C ASP A 10 43.96 -27.08 -41.83
N ASP A 11 43.68 -28.08 -41.01
CA ASP A 11 44.36 -28.35 -39.73
C ASP A 11 45.25 -29.60 -39.76
N ASN A 12 45.60 -30.07 -40.97
CA ASN A 12 46.53 -31.17 -41.22
C ASN A 12 46.10 -32.54 -40.67
N ASN A 13 44.81 -32.76 -40.43
CA ASN A 13 44.29 -34.07 -40.04
C ASN A 13 42.93 -34.39 -40.71
N ASN A 14 42.35 -35.55 -40.40
CA ASN A 14 41.04 -35.99 -40.89
C ASN A 14 40.09 -36.35 -39.73
N GLU A 15 40.38 -35.85 -38.53
CA GLU A 15 39.58 -36.07 -37.32
C GLU A 15 38.44 -35.05 -37.30
N ASP A 16 37.22 -35.49 -36.95
CA ASP A 16 36.11 -34.58 -36.71
C ASP A 16 36.15 -34.18 -35.21
N GLY A 17 35.82 -32.94 -34.87
CA GLY A 17 35.62 -32.46 -33.49
C GLY A 17 36.63 -31.45 -32.96
N ASP A 18 37.66 -31.08 -33.72
CA ASP A 18 38.70 -30.09 -33.38
C ASP A 18 38.51 -28.74 -34.11
N GLY A 19 37.46 -28.64 -34.92
CA GLY A 19 37.04 -27.41 -35.59
C GLY A 19 37.21 -27.39 -37.09
N CYS A 20 37.99 -28.32 -37.67
CA CYS A 20 38.03 -28.54 -39.11
C CYS A 20 37.61 -29.98 -39.44
N SER A 21 36.45 -30.15 -40.05
CA SER A 21 35.97 -31.49 -40.40
C SER A 21 36.85 -32.13 -41.48
N ARG A 22 36.77 -33.46 -41.61
CA ARG A 22 37.46 -34.24 -42.66
C ARG A 22 37.18 -33.80 -44.12
N PHE A 23 36.19 -32.94 -44.33
CA PHE A 23 35.83 -32.38 -45.63
C PHE A 23 36.40 -30.95 -45.83
N CYS A 24 37.34 -30.53 -44.98
CA CYS A 24 37.95 -29.19 -44.97
C CYS A 24 36.88 -28.09 -44.83
N LYS A 25 35.87 -28.35 -43.98
CA LYS A 25 34.77 -27.45 -43.62
C LYS A 25 34.85 -27.10 -42.14
N ILE A 26 34.61 -25.84 -41.80
CA ILE A 26 34.58 -25.40 -40.40
C ILE A 26 33.43 -26.09 -39.68
N GLU A 27 33.71 -26.66 -38.52
CA GLU A 27 32.70 -27.36 -37.73
C GLU A 27 31.74 -26.41 -37.00
N THR A 28 30.57 -26.92 -36.62
CA THR A 28 29.56 -26.11 -35.91
C THR A 28 30.12 -25.61 -34.58
N ASP A 29 29.87 -24.33 -34.25
CA ASP A 29 30.38 -23.67 -33.05
C ASP A 29 31.93 -23.55 -33.01
N TYR A 30 32.61 -23.58 -34.16
CA TYR A 30 34.04 -23.27 -34.27
C TYR A 30 34.31 -22.03 -35.14
N GLN A 31 35.43 -21.36 -34.85
CA GLN A 31 36.00 -20.32 -35.70
C GLN A 31 37.45 -20.64 -36.02
N CYS A 32 37.76 -20.74 -37.30
CA CYS A 32 39.10 -21.03 -37.78
C CYS A 32 39.75 -19.77 -38.35
N LYS A 33 41.00 -19.50 -37.97
CA LYS A 33 41.84 -18.47 -38.57
C LYS A 33 42.82 -19.14 -39.53
N ASN A 34 42.71 -18.80 -40.81
CA ASN A 34 43.61 -19.27 -41.85
C ASN A 34 44.81 -18.32 -41.91
N TYR A 35 46.01 -18.88 -41.92
CA TYR A 35 47.26 -18.12 -41.99
C TYR A 35 47.98 -18.50 -43.29
N GLU A 36 48.51 -17.52 -44.01
CA GLU A 36 49.30 -17.81 -45.20
C GLU A 36 50.48 -18.72 -44.85
N PHE A 37 50.56 -19.87 -45.52
CA PHE A 37 51.60 -20.90 -45.31
C PHE A 37 51.58 -21.60 -43.95
N SER A 38 50.44 -21.62 -43.24
CA SER A 38 50.27 -22.35 -41.97
C SER A 38 48.87 -22.96 -41.86
N PHE A 39 48.75 -23.98 -41.00
CA PHE A 39 47.48 -24.62 -40.69
C PHE A 39 46.50 -23.65 -40.01
N SER A 40 45.22 -23.87 -40.27
CA SER A 40 44.09 -23.21 -39.63
C SER A 40 44.11 -23.46 -38.14
N GLN A 41 43.97 -22.38 -37.36
CA GLN A 41 43.78 -22.50 -35.91
C GLN A 41 42.30 -22.33 -35.61
N CYS A 42 41.66 -23.42 -35.19
CA CYS A 42 40.25 -23.43 -34.84
C CYS A 42 40.06 -23.32 -33.33
N THR A 43 39.15 -22.44 -32.91
CA THR A 43 38.73 -22.31 -31.52
C THR A 43 37.23 -22.56 -31.41
N TYR A 44 36.82 -23.31 -30.39
CA TYR A 44 35.42 -23.50 -30.08
C TYR A 44 34.82 -22.16 -29.62
N SER A 45 33.89 -21.64 -30.41
CA SER A 45 33.16 -20.39 -30.18
C SER A 45 31.69 -20.58 -30.50
N LYS A 46 30.93 -20.93 -29.47
CA LYS A 46 29.48 -21.06 -29.58
C LYS A 46 28.83 -19.72 -29.90
N GLN A 47 28.00 -19.67 -30.94
CA GLN A 47 27.36 -18.44 -31.36
C GLN A 47 26.35 -17.93 -30.32
N PRO A 48 26.35 -16.61 -30.00
CA PRO A 48 25.33 -16.02 -29.16
C PRO A 48 23.97 -16.07 -29.86
N ARG A 49 22.90 -16.32 -29.09
CA ARG A 49 21.52 -16.16 -29.55
C ARG A 49 20.88 -15.03 -28.75
N PHE A 50 20.10 -14.19 -29.41
CA PHE A 50 19.19 -13.32 -28.67
C PHE A 50 17.83 -13.99 -28.56
N TYR A 51 17.12 -13.68 -27.50
CA TYR A 51 15.78 -14.19 -27.25
C TYR A 51 14.94 -13.17 -26.49
N LEU A 52 13.64 -13.25 -26.70
CA LEU A 52 12.65 -12.45 -26.01
C LEU A 52 12.10 -13.22 -24.80
N GLN A 53 11.97 -12.53 -23.68
CA GLN A 53 11.38 -13.09 -22.46
C GLN A 53 10.32 -12.16 -21.90
N PHE A 54 9.09 -12.67 -21.74
CA PHE A 54 8.04 -11.90 -21.07
C PHE A 54 8.44 -11.65 -19.61
N LYS A 55 8.54 -10.37 -19.22
CA LYS A 55 8.96 -9.97 -17.88
C LYS A 55 7.75 -9.80 -16.97
N GLU A 56 6.88 -8.83 -17.29
CA GLU A 56 5.73 -8.50 -16.45
C GLU A 56 4.63 -7.73 -17.20
N GLU A 57 3.50 -7.52 -16.53
CA GLU A 57 2.39 -6.68 -17.00
C GLU A 57 2.06 -5.68 -15.90
N ARG A 58 2.07 -4.39 -16.20
CA ARG A 58 1.81 -3.30 -15.27
C ARG A 58 1.05 -2.19 -15.99
N ASP A 59 -0.01 -1.67 -15.36
CA ASP A 59 -0.76 -0.50 -15.83
C ASP A 59 -1.23 -0.56 -17.30
N GLN A 60 -1.85 -1.67 -17.71
CA GLN A 60 -2.26 -1.98 -19.09
C GLN A 60 -1.11 -2.10 -20.11
N LYS A 61 0.14 -2.03 -19.65
CA LYS A 61 1.35 -2.23 -20.43
C LYS A 61 1.93 -3.60 -20.17
N GLN A 62 2.64 -4.11 -21.17
CA GLN A 62 3.37 -5.36 -21.10
C GLN A 62 4.86 -5.09 -21.30
N TYR A 63 5.69 -5.81 -20.57
CA TYR A 63 7.13 -5.64 -20.58
C TYR A 63 7.80 -6.94 -21.04
N VAL A 64 8.61 -6.85 -22.09
CA VAL A 64 9.38 -7.96 -22.65
C VAL A 64 10.85 -7.60 -22.60
N SER A 65 11.67 -8.44 -21.95
CA SER A 65 13.12 -8.30 -21.98
C SER A 65 13.67 -8.89 -23.27
N LEU A 66 14.60 -8.17 -23.90
CA LEU A 66 15.48 -8.67 -24.97
C LEU A 66 16.83 -9.01 -24.32
N LEU A 67 17.18 -10.29 -24.38
CA LEU A 67 18.35 -10.86 -23.72
C LEU A 67 19.21 -11.64 -24.70
N PHE A 68 20.44 -11.93 -24.28
CA PHE A 68 21.40 -12.73 -25.03
C PHE A 68 21.84 -13.95 -24.21
N THR A 69 22.12 -15.07 -24.86
CA THR A 69 22.54 -16.32 -24.17
C THR A 69 23.94 -16.22 -23.54
N GLN A 70 24.73 -15.23 -23.94
CA GLN A 70 26.07 -14.95 -23.44
C GLN A 70 26.40 -13.46 -23.57
N GLN A 71 27.54 -13.04 -23.03
CA GLN A 71 28.01 -11.66 -23.16
C GLN A 71 28.29 -11.31 -24.62
N VAL A 72 27.93 -10.09 -25.00
CA VAL A 72 28.10 -9.57 -26.36
C VAL A 72 28.79 -8.21 -26.35
N LYS A 73 29.46 -7.90 -27.45
CA LYS A 73 30.16 -6.63 -27.71
C LYS A 73 29.74 -6.06 -29.05
N ASN A 74 29.72 -4.74 -29.15
CA ASN A 74 29.48 -4.01 -30.38
C ASN A 74 30.81 -3.45 -30.90
N LYS A 75 31.12 -3.72 -32.17
CA LYS A 75 32.33 -3.19 -32.82
C LYS A 75 32.11 -1.77 -33.36
N ILE A 76 30.85 -1.36 -33.48
CA ILE A 76 30.45 -0.03 -33.98
C ILE A 76 30.35 0.92 -32.78
N GLN A 77 30.96 2.10 -32.89
CA GLN A 77 30.89 3.15 -31.86
C GLN A 77 29.57 3.95 -31.92
N ASP A 78 28.44 3.28 -32.16
CA ASP A 78 27.11 3.89 -32.13
C ASP A 78 26.18 3.11 -31.19
N GLN A 79 25.11 3.75 -30.75
CA GLN A 79 24.08 3.15 -29.91
C GLN A 79 23.37 2.03 -30.66
N TYR A 80 23.44 0.82 -30.12
CA TYR A 80 22.91 -0.36 -30.80
C TYR A 80 21.37 -0.39 -30.80
N SER A 81 20.74 0.28 -29.84
CA SER A 81 19.28 0.46 -29.77
C SER A 81 18.63 0.99 -31.06
N LYS A 82 19.38 1.71 -31.91
CA LYS A 82 18.88 2.21 -33.21
C LYS A 82 18.63 1.10 -34.24
N TYR A 83 19.33 -0.03 -34.12
CA TYR A 83 19.25 -1.17 -35.02
C TYR A 83 18.23 -2.22 -34.55
N ILE A 84 17.40 -1.88 -33.57
CA ILE A 84 16.35 -2.76 -33.05
C ILE A 84 15.01 -2.28 -33.62
N GLN A 85 14.45 -3.06 -34.54
CA GLN A 85 13.10 -2.83 -35.03
C GLN A 85 12.12 -3.71 -34.26
N MET A 86 10.95 -3.14 -33.94
CA MET A 86 9.92 -3.82 -33.15
C MET A 86 8.57 -3.62 -33.81
N ASN A 87 7.80 -4.69 -33.92
CA ASN A 87 6.47 -4.65 -34.52
C ASN A 87 5.50 -5.60 -33.79
N ILE A 88 4.20 -5.37 -33.92
CA ILE A 88 3.19 -6.33 -33.50
C ILE A 88 2.52 -6.92 -34.75
N ILE A 89 2.56 -8.25 -34.86
CA ILE A 89 2.04 -8.97 -36.02
C ILE A 89 0.52 -8.75 -36.14
N ASP A 90 0.04 -8.54 -37.37
CA ASP A 90 -1.37 -8.39 -37.75
C ASP A 90 -2.13 -7.27 -37.00
N MET A 91 -1.43 -6.18 -36.66
CA MET A 91 -2.02 -5.02 -35.98
C MET A 91 -1.66 -3.69 -36.62
N ASP A 92 -2.62 -2.75 -36.64
CA ASP A 92 -2.38 -1.39 -37.11
C ASP A 92 -1.44 -0.62 -36.17
N ILE A 93 -0.49 0.13 -36.73
CA ILE A 93 0.49 0.91 -35.96
C ILE A 93 -0.18 1.95 -35.03
N ASN A 94 -1.39 2.40 -35.37
CA ASN A 94 -2.12 3.41 -34.60
C ASN A 94 -2.74 2.87 -33.29
N ILE A 95 -2.94 1.56 -33.17
CA ILE A 95 -3.61 0.97 -32.01
C ILE A 95 -2.64 0.52 -30.92
N TYR A 96 -1.33 0.60 -31.14
CA TYR A 96 -0.34 0.25 -30.12
C TYR A 96 0.82 1.25 -30.07
N LYS A 97 1.54 1.25 -28.94
CA LYS A 97 2.77 2.01 -28.74
C LYS A 97 3.84 1.07 -28.22
N LEU A 98 5.01 1.10 -28.86
CA LEU A 98 6.21 0.38 -28.43
C LEU A 98 7.25 1.40 -27.98
N ASN A 99 7.86 1.16 -26.83
CA ASN A 99 8.93 2.00 -26.31
C ASN A 99 10.08 1.11 -25.85
N LEU A 100 11.30 1.40 -26.31
CA LEU A 100 12.50 0.65 -25.95
C LEU A 100 13.19 1.35 -24.79
N ILE A 101 13.29 0.68 -23.65
CA ILE A 101 14.00 1.15 -22.47
C ILE A 101 15.35 0.43 -22.42
N ILE A 102 16.42 1.23 -22.42
CA ILE A 102 17.79 0.74 -22.40
C ILE A 102 18.19 0.46 -20.95
N ILE A 103 18.48 -0.80 -20.61
CA ILE A 103 19.02 -1.17 -19.29
C ILE A 103 20.55 -1.19 -19.37
N GLN A 104 21.11 -1.90 -20.35
CA GLN A 104 22.54 -1.97 -20.60
C GLN A 104 22.82 -2.13 -22.09
N GLU A 105 23.54 -1.18 -22.69
CA GLU A 105 23.99 -1.23 -24.09
C GLU A 105 25.25 -2.11 -24.24
N PRO A 106 25.46 -2.74 -25.42
CA PRO A 106 26.73 -3.33 -25.78
C PRO A 106 27.78 -2.24 -25.95
N VAL A 107 28.98 -2.55 -25.47
CA VAL A 107 30.19 -1.73 -25.62
C VAL A 107 31.23 -2.51 -26.43
N ASP A 108 32.41 -1.94 -26.61
CA ASP A 108 33.52 -2.54 -27.36
C ASP A 108 34.13 -3.79 -26.69
N TYR A 109 33.80 -4.04 -25.42
CA TYR A 109 34.14 -5.26 -24.69
C TYR A 109 32.91 -6.10 -24.32
N PRO A 110 33.06 -7.43 -24.09
CA PRO A 110 31.94 -8.32 -23.78
C PRO A 110 31.21 -7.90 -22.51
N THR A 111 29.92 -7.64 -22.63
CA THR A 111 29.05 -7.24 -21.51
C THR A 111 27.71 -7.98 -21.56
N ILE A 112 27.03 -8.06 -20.42
CA ILE A 112 25.66 -8.56 -20.37
C ILE A 112 24.76 -7.43 -20.84
N VAL A 113 24.12 -7.61 -21.99
CA VAL A 113 23.24 -6.62 -22.60
C VAL A 113 21.80 -6.97 -22.29
N GLU A 114 21.01 -5.97 -21.89
CA GLU A 114 19.58 -6.12 -21.64
C GLU A 114 18.85 -4.87 -22.16
N TYR A 115 17.78 -5.10 -22.91
CA TYR A 115 16.78 -4.08 -23.22
C TYR A 115 15.42 -4.50 -22.69
N LEU A 116 14.58 -3.52 -22.39
CA LEU A 116 13.22 -3.72 -21.95
C LEU A 116 12.25 -3.04 -22.91
N ILE A 117 11.39 -3.82 -23.55
CA ILE A 117 10.39 -3.35 -24.48
C ILE A 117 9.09 -3.13 -23.71
N GLU A 118 8.64 -1.89 -23.63
CA GLU A 118 7.35 -1.49 -23.10
C GLU A 118 6.32 -1.47 -24.23
N ILE A 119 5.20 -2.17 -24.03
CA ILE A 119 4.17 -2.42 -25.04
C ILE A 119 2.83 -1.97 -24.49
N GLN A 120 2.19 -1.03 -25.16
CA GLN A 120 0.85 -0.56 -24.82
C GLN A 120 -0.09 -0.81 -26.00
N ILE A 121 -1.18 -1.53 -25.79
CA ILE A 121 -2.19 -1.83 -26.82
C ILE A 121 -3.50 -1.15 -26.40
N ASN A 122 -3.97 -0.22 -27.23
CA ASN A 122 -5.13 0.63 -27.00
C ASN A 122 -6.41 0.07 -27.64
N SER A 123 -6.56 -1.26 -27.61
CA SER A 123 -7.76 -1.92 -28.10
C SER A 123 -7.97 -3.25 -27.37
N THR A 124 -9.23 -3.67 -27.26
CA THR A 124 -9.57 -5.02 -26.78
C THR A 124 -9.38 -6.01 -27.93
N LEU A 125 -8.55 -7.03 -27.72
CA LEU A 125 -8.34 -8.10 -28.69
C LEU A 125 -8.94 -9.41 -28.19
N ASN A 126 -9.52 -10.18 -29.11
CA ASN A 126 -9.99 -11.54 -28.83
C ASN A 126 -8.82 -12.53 -28.74
N ASP A 127 -7.82 -12.34 -29.59
CA ASP A 127 -6.64 -13.19 -29.68
C ASP A 127 -5.40 -12.51 -29.07
N ARG A 128 -4.42 -13.34 -28.73
CA ARG A 128 -3.15 -12.88 -28.16
C ARG A 128 -2.19 -12.47 -29.27
N PRO A 129 -1.73 -11.20 -29.31
CA PRO A 129 -0.84 -10.73 -30.35
C PRO A 129 0.58 -11.28 -30.17
N TYR A 130 1.39 -11.22 -31.23
CA TYR A 130 2.81 -11.57 -31.20
C TYR A 130 3.66 -10.31 -31.37
N LEU A 131 4.59 -10.08 -30.44
CA LEU A 131 5.67 -9.11 -30.63
C LEU A 131 6.75 -9.74 -31.49
N GLU A 132 7.15 -9.02 -32.52
CA GLU A 132 8.24 -9.35 -33.42
C GLU A 132 9.38 -8.36 -33.22
N VAL A 133 10.61 -8.87 -33.10
CA VAL A 133 11.81 -8.04 -32.98
C VAL A 133 12.84 -8.50 -33.99
N THR A 134 13.36 -7.56 -34.77
CA THR A 134 14.47 -7.76 -35.70
C THR A 134 15.66 -6.89 -35.33
N LEU A 135 16.85 -7.46 -35.47
CA LEU A 135 18.12 -6.80 -35.28
C LEU A 135 18.76 -6.56 -36.64
N ASP A 136 18.96 -5.30 -37.00
CA ASP A 136 19.50 -4.91 -38.32
C ASP A 136 21.04 -4.99 -38.38
N GLU A 137 21.69 -5.17 -37.24
CA GLU A 137 23.15 -5.13 -37.09
C GLU A 137 23.66 -6.36 -36.32
N GLN A 138 24.93 -6.74 -36.50
CA GLN A 138 25.52 -7.90 -35.85
C GLN A 138 26.17 -7.53 -34.51
N LEU A 139 26.02 -8.43 -33.52
CA LEU A 139 26.80 -8.40 -32.28
C LEU A 139 27.73 -9.61 -32.20
N TYR A 140 28.78 -9.46 -31.40
CA TYR A 140 29.86 -10.42 -31.32
C TYR A 140 30.04 -10.92 -29.89
N ASN A 141 30.41 -12.19 -29.69
CA ASN A 141 30.83 -12.68 -28.37
C ASN A 141 32.30 -12.32 -28.07
N SER A 142 32.89 -12.86 -27.00
CA SER A 142 34.30 -12.65 -26.65
C SER A 142 35.24 -13.04 -27.81
N GLU A 143 34.96 -14.17 -28.43
CA GLU A 143 35.74 -14.80 -29.51
C GLU A 143 35.40 -14.25 -30.90
N ASP A 144 34.62 -13.17 -31.04
CA ASP A 144 34.21 -12.61 -32.34
C ASP A 144 33.22 -13.44 -33.17
N ALA A 145 32.47 -14.37 -32.55
CA ALA A 145 31.33 -15.03 -33.21
C ALA A 145 30.08 -14.16 -33.22
N THR A 146 29.46 -14.10 -34.41
CA THR A 146 28.23 -13.36 -34.72
C THR A 146 26.99 -14.00 -34.11
N LEU A 147 25.92 -13.23 -34.01
CA LEU A 147 24.62 -13.74 -33.57
C LEU A 147 24.12 -14.85 -34.50
N PHE A 148 23.65 -15.95 -33.90
CA PHE A 148 23.02 -17.06 -34.63
C PHE A 148 21.66 -16.66 -35.23
N ASN A 149 20.93 -15.76 -34.57
CA ASN A 149 19.65 -15.24 -35.03
C ASN A 149 19.61 -13.71 -34.95
N LEU A 150 18.95 -13.09 -35.92
CA LEU A 150 18.61 -11.66 -35.96
C LEU A 150 17.10 -11.40 -35.89
N TYR A 151 16.31 -12.45 -35.72
CA TYR A 151 14.87 -12.42 -35.59
C TYR A 151 14.42 -13.29 -34.41
N ASP A 152 13.47 -12.79 -33.63
CA ASP A 152 12.72 -13.57 -32.64
C ASP A 152 11.31 -12.99 -32.46
N LYS A 153 10.37 -13.82 -31.99
CA LYS A 153 9.01 -13.39 -31.67
C LYS A 153 8.49 -14.03 -30.41
N ILE A 154 7.66 -13.31 -29.67
CA ILE A 154 7.03 -13.79 -28.44
C ILE A 154 5.53 -13.52 -28.43
N GLN A 155 4.75 -14.47 -27.94
CA GLN A 155 3.32 -14.28 -27.74
C GLN A 155 3.07 -13.41 -26.51
N LEU A 156 2.37 -12.30 -26.71
CA LEU A 156 1.96 -11.39 -25.64
C LEU A 156 0.73 -11.92 -24.91
N LYS A 157 0.42 -11.30 -23.76
CA LYS A 157 -0.85 -11.53 -23.07
C LYS A 157 -1.97 -10.75 -23.75
N GLN A 158 -3.20 -11.18 -23.48
CA GLN A 158 -4.39 -10.48 -23.95
C GLN A 158 -4.42 -9.07 -23.36
N PRO A 159 -4.55 -8.01 -24.18
CA PRO A 159 -4.49 -6.64 -23.69
C PRO A 159 -5.70 -6.32 -22.82
N LYS A 160 -5.42 -5.75 -21.65
CA LYS A 160 -6.44 -5.29 -20.69
C LYS A 160 -6.81 -3.85 -20.95
N TYR A 161 -7.39 -3.57 -22.12
CA TYR A 161 -7.80 -2.23 -22.52
C TYR A 161 -9.14 -1.83 -21.91
N ILE A 162 -9.23 -0.57 -21.49
CA ILE A 162 -10.47 0.09 -21.08
C ILE A 162 -10.64 1.30 -21.99
N ASP A 163 -11.82 1.46 -22.59
CA ASP A 163 -12.20 2.61 -23.40
C ASP A 163 -11.86 3.96 -22.73
N ASP A 164 -11.41 4.94 -23.51
CA ASP A 164 -10.88 6.21 -23.03
C ASP A 164 -11.91 6.95 -22.15
N GLN A 165 -13.21 6.87 -22.46
CA GLN A 165 -14.28 7.44 -21.63
C GLN A 165 -14.34 6.81 -20.24
N LYS A 166 -14.18 5.49 -20.16
CA LYS A 166 -14.19 4.75 -18.88
C LYS A 166 -12.90 5.06 -18.08
N GLN A 167 -11.78 5.34 -18.74
CA GLN A 167 -10.55 5.80 -18.09
C GLN A 167 -10.71 7.20 -17.49
N GLU A 168 -11.30 8.15 -18.23
CA GLU A 168 -11.61 9.48 -17.72
C GLU A 168 -12.59 9.42 -16.55
N ALA A 169 -13.62 8.58 -16.63
CA ALA A 169 -14.55 8.34 -15.52
C ALA A 169 -13.84 7.78 -14.27
N ALA A 170 -12.91 6.84 -14.45
CA ALA A 170 -12.11 6.33 -13.34
C ALA A 170 -11.19 7.40 -12.75
N ALA A 171 -10.55 8.23 -13.58
CA ALA A 171 -9.68 9.32 -13.14
C ALA A 171 -10.43 10.44 -12.41
N THR A 172 -11.59 10.85 -12.90
CA THR A 172 -12.45 11.85 -12.23
C THR A 172 -12.97 11.32 -10.90
N LEU A 173 -13.39 10.04 -10.85
CA LEU A 173 -13.78 9.40 -9.60
C LEU A 173 -12.59 9.27 -8.62
N ASN A 174 -11.38 9.04 -9.12
CA ASN A 174 -10.16 9.02 -8.31
C ASN A 174 -9.93 10.37 -7.60
N GLN A 175 -10.11 11.48 -8.33
CA GLN A 175 -10.04 12.82 -7.75
C GLN A 175 -11.15 13.06 -6.72
N ALA A 176 -12.40 12.68 -7.04
CA ALA A 176 -13.51 12.80 -6.10
C ALA A 176 -13.26 11.99 -4.80
N ASN A 177 -12.74 10.78 -4.92
CA ASN A 177 -12.38 9.92 -3.78
C ASN A 177 -11.30 10.57 -2.91
N LYS A 178 -10.27 11.15 -3.53
CA LYS A 178 -9.22 11.89 -2.83
C LYS A 178 -9.78 13.07 -2.02
N TYR A 179 -10.71 13.84 -2.58
CA TYR A 179 -11.38 14.92 -1.86
C TYR A 179 -12.25 14.40 -0.70
N LEU A 180 -12.93 13.28 -0.91
CA LEU A 180 -13.76 12.66 0.11
C LEU A 180 -12.91 12.18 1.30
N MET A 181 -11.81 11.47 1.03
CA MET A 181 -10.86 11.02 2.07
C MET A 181 -10.25 12.21 2.83
N ASN A 182 -9.84 13.26 2.12
CA ASN A 182 -9.33 14.49 2.74
C ASN A 182 -10.39 15.18 3.62
N SER A 183 -11.66 15.17 3.20
CA SER A 183 -12.77 15.76 3.96
C SER A 183 -13.05 14.97 5.24
N ILE A 184 -13.10 13.64 5.15
CA ILE A 184 -13.24 12.78 6.34
C ILE A 184 -12.07 13.00 7.29
N GLY A 185 -10.83 12.97 6.78
CA GLY A 185 -9.63 13.23 7.59
C GLY A 185 -9.65 14.61 8.26
N GLY A 186 -10.06 15.64 7.51
CA GLY A 186 -10.22 17.01 8.01
C GLY A 186 -11.28 17.13 9.09
N ILE A 187 -12.43 16.46 8.94
CA ILE A 187 -13.47 16.39 9.97
C ILE A 187 -12.98 15.65 11.20
N GLY A 188 -12.18 14.59 11.04
CA GLY A 188 -11.57 13.88 12.16
C GLY A 188 -10.63 14.77 12.95
N ILE A 189 -9.74 15.49 12.27
CA ILE A 189 -8.82 16.45 12.90
C ILE A 189 -9.61 17.57 13.58
N PHE A 190 -10.65 18.09 12.93
CA PHE A 190 -11.50 19.11 13.51
C PHE A 190 -12.27 18.62 14.75
N ALA A 191 -12.81 17.40 14.70
CA ALA A 191 -13.49 16.75 15.83
C ALA A 191 -12.51 16.50 16.99
N PHE A 192 -11.28 16.09 16.68
CA PHE A 192 -10.19 16.01 17.64
C PHE A 192 -9.92 17.38 18.28
N PHE A 193 -9.87 18.46 17.50
CA PHE A 193 -9.69 19.82 18.00
C PHE A 193 -10.87 20.38 18.82
N LEU A 194 -12.06 19.78 18.68
CA LEU A 194 -13.22 20.07 19.53
C LEU A 194 -13.23 19.26 20.84
N GLY A 195 -12.24 18.39 21.04
CA GLY A 195 -12.16 17.47 22.16
C GLY A 195 -13.15 16.31 22.03
N ASN A 196 -13.22 15.70 20.85
CA ASN A 196 -13.93 14.45 20.59
C ASN A 196 -13.02 13.46 19.83
N SER A 197 -12.14 12.80 20.57
CA SER A 197 -11.16 11.83 20.08
C SER A 197 -11.78 10.53 19.55
N PHE A 198 -12.99 10.18 19.98
CA PHE A 198 -13.71 8.99 19.50
C PHE A 198 -14.07 9.09 18.02
N ILE A 199 -14.54 10.25 17.55
CA ILE A 199 -14.85 10.47 16.13
C ILE A 199 -13.58 10.26 15.29
N PHE A 200 -12.47 10.87 15.70
CA PHE A 200 -11.19 10.71 15.02
C PHE A 200 -10.73 9.24 14.94
N SER A 201 -10.83 8.51 16.05
CA SER A 201 -10.50 7.07 16.09
C SER A 201 -11.37 6.24 15.15
N SER A 202 -12.67 6.55 15.06
CA SER A 202 -13.60 5.84 14.18
C SER A 202 -13.33 6.08 12.69
N ILE A 203 -12.93 7.31 12.34
CA ILE A 203 -12.51 7.69 10.98
C ILE A 203 -11.29 6.89 10.57
N LEU A 204 -10.28 6.88 11.45
CA LEU A 204 -9.02 6.19 11.18
C LEU A 204 -9.26 4.70 10.91
N GLU A 205 -10.15 4.08 11.68
CA GLU A 205 -10.50 2.67 11.54
C GLU A 205 -11.13 2.33 10.18
N VAL A 206 -12.10 3.14 9.72
CA VAL A 206 -12.78 2.92 8.44
C VAL A 206 -11.83 3.10 7.28
N LEU A 207 -11.03 4.18 7.31
CA LEU A 207 -10.06 4.45 6.27
C LEU A 207 -9.05 3.30 6.19
N GLN A 208 -8.40 2.95 7.31
CA GLN A 208 -7.37 1.90 7.34
C GLN A 208 -7.90 0.55 6.83
N GLN A 209 -9.09 0.13 7.27
CA GLN A 209 -9.68 -1.12 6.81
C GLN A 209 -9.84 -1.14 5.28
N GLN A 210 -10.27 -0.03 4.66
CA GLN A 210 -10.40 0.04 3.21
C GLN A 210 -9.05 0.09 2.49
N SER A 211 -8.04 0.79 3.02
CA SER A 211 -6.73 0.85 2.36
C SER A 211 -6.06 -0.51 2.27
N TYR A 212 -6.19 -1.36 3.30
CA TYR A 212 -5.56 -2.69 3.29
C TYR A 212 -6.20 -3.66 2.29
N LEU A 213 -7.44 -3.42 1.82
CA LEU A 213 -8.08 -4.27 0.81
C LEU A 213 -7.31 -4.30 -0.52
N ARG A 214 -6.57 -3.23 -0.84
CA ARG A 214 -5.76 -3.16 -2.06
C ARG A 214 -4.68 -4.24 -2.14
N PHE A 215 -4.24 -4.75 -0.99
CA PHE A 215 -3.18 -5.75 -0.90
C PHE A 215 -3.68 -7.19 -1.00
N ILE A 216 -4.98 -7.42 -1.18
CA ILE A 216 -5.51 -8.75 -1.48
C ILE A 216 -4.86 -9.23 -2.79
N ASN A 217 -4.21 -10.38 -2.77
CA ASN A 217 -3.40 -10.92 -3.86
C ASN A 217 -4.25 -11.43 -5.01
N VAL A 218 -4.86 -10.50 -5.75
CA VAL A 218 -5.59 -10.74 -7.01
C VAL A 218 -5.27 -9.61 -7.98
N GLN A 219 -5.33 -9.86 -9.28
CA GLN A 219 -5.16 -8.80 -10.28
C GLN A 219 -6.48 -8.03 -10.44
N PHE A 220 -6.55 -6.83 -9.86
CA PHE A 220 -7.74 -5.99 -9.97
C PHE A 220 -7.88 -5.41 -11.39
N PRO A 221 -9.13 -5.21 -11.87
CA PRO A 221 -9.37 -4.48 -13.10
C PRO A 221 -8.91 -3.03 -12.96
N PHE A 222 -8.59 -2.39 -14.08
CA PHE A 222 -7.86 -1.11 -14.08
C PHE A 222 -8.63 0.03 -13.39
N ASN A 223 -9.96 0.07 -13.50
CA ASN A 223 -10.79 1.03 -12.77
C ASN A 223 -10.68 0.90 -11.25
N LEU A 224 -10.71 -0.32 -10.71
CA LEU A 224 -10.58 -0.59 -9.28
C LEU A 224 -9.14 -0.35 -8.80
N PHE A 225 -8.15 -0.63 -9.67
CA PHE A 225 -6.77 -0.27 -9.41
C PHE A 225 -6.59 1.26 -9.25
N ILE A 226 -7.10 2.05 -10.20
CA ILE A 226 -7.09 3.53 -10.10
C ILE A 226 -7.74 4.00 -8.80
N TYR A 227 -8.86 3.41 -8.39
CA TYR A 227 -9.51 3.73 -7.11
C TYR A 227 -8.57 3.50 -5.91
N PHE A 228 -7.83 2.39 -5.89
CA PHE A 228 -6.88 2.12 -4.80
C PHE A 228 -5.64 3.02 -4.85
N GLU A 229 -5.26 3.55 -6.02
CA GLU A 229 -4.17 4.53 -6.11
C GLU A 229 -4.46 5.84 -5.36
N SER A 230 -5.71 6.36 -5.34
CA SER A 230 -6.04 7.49 -4.44
C SER A 230 -6.04 7.10 -2.96
N SER A 231 -6.26 5.82 -2.65
CA SER A 231 -6.26 5.33 -1.27
C SER A 231 -4.85 5.28 -0.63
N ASN A 232 -3.79 5.55 -1.40
CA ASN A 232 -2.41 5.78 -0.90
C ASN A 232 -2.31 6.89 0.17
N ILE A 233 -3.39 7.63 0.40
CA ILE A 233 -3.50 8.77 1.33
C ILE A 233 -3.92 8.33 2.75
N ILE A 234 -4.15 7.04 2.99
CA ILE A 234 -4.74 6.57 4.26
C ILE A 234 -3.71 6.16 5.34
N THR A 235 -2.42 6.36 5.08
CA THR A 235 -1.43 6.43 6.17
C THR A 235 -1.47 7.84 6.78
N ILE A 236 -0.95 8.04 7.99
CA ILE A 236 -0.82 9.38 8.59
C ILE A 236 0.17 10.29 7.81
N GLN A 237 0.85 9.76 6.79
CA GLN A 237 1.84 10.48 6.00
C GLN A 237 1.35 11.80 5.36
N PRO A 238 0.12 11.96 4.85
CA PRO A 238 -0.35 13.25 4.35
C PRO A 238 -0.45 14.31 5.46
N ILE A 239 -0.79 13.91 6.68
CA ILE A 239 -0.77 14.80 7.86
C ILE A 239 0.69 15.21 8.14
N LEU A 240 1.64 14.28 8.07
CA LEU A 240 3.07 14.57 8.27
C LEU A 240 3.64 15.48 7.17
N LYS A 241 3.27 15.25 5.90
CA LYS A 241 3.62 16.11 4.76
C LYS A 241 3.05 17.52 4.92
N PHE A 242 1.81 17.65 5.38
CA PHE A 242 1.20 18.95 5.69
C PHE A 242 1.99 19.72 6.75
N PHE A 243 2.46 19.02 7.80
CA PHE A 243 3.30 19.61 8.84
C PHE A 243 4.81 19.64 8.48
N LYS A 244 5.21 19.22 7.27
CA LYS A 244 6.62 19.09 6.84
C LYS A 244 7.49 18.30 7.83
N VAL A 245 6.94 17.27 8.48
CA VAL A 245 7.65 16.47 9.47
C VAL A 245 8.70 15.56 8.82
N ASP A 246 8.56 15.26 7.52
CA ASP A 246 9.50 14.45 6.76
C ASP A 246 10.94 15.01 6.85
N SER A 247 11.13 16.33 6.88
CA SER A 247 12.46 16.96 7.04
C SER A 247 13.05 16.86 8.44
N ILE A 248 12.23 16.61 9.46
CA ILE A 248 12.67 16.42 10.85
C ILE A 248 13.05 14.94 11.06
N ALA A 249 12.31 14.02 10.45
CA ALA A 249 12.58 12.58 10.53
C ALA A 249 13.92 12.18 9.87
N THR A 250 14.29 12.83 8.76
CA THR A 250 15.56 12.61 8.05
C THR A 250 16.81 12.94 8.88
N LEU A 251 16.69 13.70 9.97
CA LEU A 251 17.80 14.00 10.88
C LEU A 251 18.16 12.86 11.84
N THR A 252 17.34 11.80 11.95
CA THR A 252 17.49 10.79 13.01
C THR A 252 17.75 9.37 12.51
N PHE A 253 17.35 9.01 11.30
CA PHE A 253 17.55 7.65 10.76
C PHE A 253 17.77 7.68 9.25
N ASP A 254 18.86 7.06 8.78
CA ASP A 254 19.03 6.77 7.36
C ASP A 254 17.86 5.87 6.88
N SER A 255 17.22 6.30 5.80
CA SER A 255 16.11 5.59 5.17
C SER A 255 16.64 4.38 4.40
N THR A 256 16.63 3.21 5.05
CA THR A 256 16.93 1.94 4.39
C THR A 256 15.69 1.41 3.71
N TYR A 257 15.80 1.06 2.42
CA TYR A 257 14.74 0.38 1.68
C TYR A 257 14.96 -1.13 1.75
N ILE A 258 13.98 -1.85 2.31
CA ILE A 258 13.92 -3.31 2.23
C ILE A 258 12.80 -3.65 1.28
N GLU A 259 13.14 -4.38 0.22
CA GLU A 259 12.17 -4.79 -0.79
C GLU A 259 11.11 -5.73 -0.19
N SER A 260 9.86 -5.49 -0.57
CA SER A 260 8.73 -6.38 -0.24
C SER A 260 8.55 -7.45 -1.33
N TYR A 261 7.46 -8.22 -1.26
CA TYR A 261 7.22 -9.37 -2.13
C TYR A 261 5.84 -9.33 -2.77
N GLU A 262 5.69 -9.99 -3.93
CA GLU A 262 4.42 -10.17 -4.65
C GLU A 262 3.66 -8.84 -4.84
N LYS A 263 2.36 -8.81 -4.52
CA LYS A 263 1.54 -7.60 -4.65
C LYS A 263 2.01 -6.44 -3.77
N LEU A 264 2.75 -6.69 -2.69
CA LEU A 264 3.33 -5.63 -1.87
C LEU A 264 4.53 -4.98 -2.57
N LYS A 265 5.32 -5.78 -3.31
CA LYS A 265 6.41 -5.30 -4.17
C LYS A 265 5.89 -4.44 -5.32
N TYR A 266 4.75 -4.82 -5.91
CA TYR A 266 4.08 -4.03 -6.95
C TYR A 266 3.78 -2.58 -6.50
N TYR A 267 3.42 -2.39 -5.22
CA TYR A 267 3.18 -1.07 -4.62
C TYR A 267 4.44 -0.43 -4.01
N GLU A 268 5.63 -0.99 -4.25
CA GLU A 268 6.93 -0.47 -3.76
C GLU A 268 6.94 -0.20 -2.24
N ILE A 269 6.24 -1.06 -1.49
CA ILE A 269 6.13 -0.88 -0.04
C ILE A 269 7.47 -1.22 0.60
N ASN A 270 8.04 -0.25 1.32
CA ASN A 270 9.22 -0.49 2.13
C ASN A 270 8.86 -1.43 3.29
N ALA A 271 9.60 -2.53 3.43
CA ALA A 271 9.38 -3.50 4.49
C ALA A 271 10.12 -3.17 5.80
N ASP A 272 10.98 -2.14 5.82
CA ASP A 272 11.74 -1.75 7.00
C ASP A 272 10.82 -1.22 8.12
N LEU A 273 10.87 -1.88 9.28
CA LEU A 273 10.02 -1.55 10.42
C LEU A 273 10.26 -0.12 10.94
N LEU A 274 11.52 0.30 11.04
CA LEU A 274 11.88 1.59 11.64
C LEU A 274 11.34 2.75 10.81
N THR A 275 11.52 2.73 9.49
CA THR A 275 10.96 3.75 8.60
C THR A 275 9.43 3.83 8.70
N ASN A 276 8.75 2.68 8.77
CA ASN A 276 7.29 2.67 8.82
C ASN A 276 6.70 3.11 10.19
N ILE A 277 7.36 2.75 11.29
CA ILE A 277 6.90 3.08 12.66
C ILE A 277 7.13 4.55 13.03
N GLN A 278 8.03 5.27 12.35
CA GLN A 278 8.31 6.70 12.62
C GLN A 278 7.04 7.55 12.73
N THR A 279 6.09 7.32 11.84
CA THR A 279 4.82 8.06 11.80
C THR A 279 4.00 7.87 13.08
N GLN A 280 3.98 6.64 13.60
CA GLN A 280 3.24 6.28 14.81
C GLN A 280 3.96 6.77 16.07
N VAL A 281 5.29 6.70 16.09
CA VAL A 281 6.10 7.27 17.18
C VAL A 281 5.87 8.77 17.27
N PHE A 282 5.89 9.49 16.15
CA PHE A 282 5.60 10.92 16.12
C PHE A 282 4.20 11.25 16.66
N LEU A 283 3.19 10.46 16.31
CA LEU A 283 1.84 10.67 16.83
C LEU A 283 1.76 10.45 18.33
N ILE A 284 2.34 9.36 18.84
CA ILE A 284 2.33 9.06 20.27
C ILE A 284 3.08 10.16 21.03
N THR A 285 4.22 10.62 20.54
CA THR A 285 4.96 11.73 21.18
C THR A 285 4.17 13.03 21.12
N ALA A 286 3.51 13.35 20.00
CA ALA A 286 2.63 14.52 19.89
C ALA A 286 1.47 14.46 20.89
N LEU A 287 0.82 13.31 21.05
CA LEU A 287 -0.25 13.12 22.03
C LEU A 287 0.24 13.31 23.48
N ILE A 288 1.43 12.80 23.79
CA ILE A 288 2.06 12.98 25.10
C ILE A 288 2.36 14.46 25.35
N ILE A 289 2.93 15.16 24.35
CA ILE A 289 3.22 16.60 24.43
C ILE A 289 1.93 17.39 24.66
N ILE A 290 0.86 17.09 23.92
CA ILE A 290 -0.45 17.75 24.09
C ILE A 290 -1.01 17.54 25.50
N TYR A 291 -0.87 16.33 26.05
CA TYR A 291 -1.32 16.04 27.42
C TYR A 291 -0.57 16.89 28.45
N TYR A 292 0.77 16.90 28.40
CA TYR A 292 1.58 17.67 29.34
C TYR A 292 1.45 19.18 29.12
N SER A 293 1.35 19.66 27.87
CA SER A 293 1.10 21.07 27.60
C SER A 293 -0.24 21.52 28.18
N CYS A 294 -1.29 20.68 28.09
CA CYS A 294 -2.56 20.96 28.76
C CYS A 294 -2.42 21.01 30.28
N THR A 295 -1.59 20.15 30.90
CA THR A 295 -1.31 20.22 32.35
C THR A 295 -0.66 21.54 32.74
N LEU A 296 0.34 21.96 31.96
CA LEU A 296 1.08 23.18 32.21
C LEU A 296 0.21 24.42 32.01
N ILE A 297 -0.61 24.46 30.95
CA ILE A 297 -1.53 25.57 30.68
C ILE A 297 -2.57 25.69 31.81
N ILE A 298 -3.12 24.58 32.31
CA ILE A 298 -4.06 24.62 33.44
C ILE A 298 -3.38 25.19 34.68
N PHE A 299 -2.16 24.76 34.99
CA PHE A 299 -1.39 25.27 36.12
C PHE A 299 -1.10 26.78 35.99
N LEU A 300 -0.65 27.24 34.81
CA LEU A 300 -0.42 28.66 34.54
C LEU A 300 -1.69 29.50 34.66
N ILE A 301 -2.81 29.02 34.10
CA ILE A 301 -4.08 29.75 34.20
C ILE A 301 -4.51 29.84 35.67
N ASP A 302 -4.31 28.77 36.46
CA ASP A 302 -4.67 28.75 37.87
C ASP A 302 -3.81 29.71 38.69
N SER A 303 -2.51 29.80 38.41
CA SER A 303 -1.63 30.77 39.06
C SER A 303 -2.01 32.20 38.68
N ILE A 304 -2.29 32.47 37.40
CA ILE A 304 -2.67 33.80 36.89
C ILE A 304 -4.00 34.25 37.50
N ILE A 305 -5.00 33.37 37.56
CA ILE A 305 -6.30 33.69 38.18
C ILE A 305 -6.11 34.03 39.66
N ILE A 306 -5.26 33.29 40.40
CA ILE A 306 -4.99 33.54 41.82
C ILE A 306 -4.24 34.87 42.03
N GLN A 307 -3.20 35.14 41.24
CA GLN A 307 -2.36 36.34 41.42
C GLN A 307 -2.97 37.64 40.89
N PHE A 308 -3.71 37.60 39.78
CA PHE A 308 -4.18 38.79 39.07
C PHE A 308 -5.71 38.91 39.02
N LEU A 309 -6.40 38.34 40.01
CA LEU A 309 -7.87 38.26 40.07
C LEU A 309 -8.57 39.63 39.91
N PHE A 310 -7.94 40.72 40.39
CA PHE A 310 -8.45 42.10 40.30
C PHE A 310 -8.08 42.82 38.98
N LEU A 311 -6.95 42.48 38.36
CA LEU A 311 -6.45 43.13 37.13
C LEU A 311 -7.06 42.53 35.85
N ILE A 312 -7.47 41.27 35.94
CA ILE A 312 -8.10 40.55 34.83
C ILE A 312 -9.56 40.99 34.73
N GLY A 313 -9.86 41.89 33.79
CA GLY A 313 -11.24 42.26 33.49
C GLY A 313 -12.12 41.06 33.17
N LYS A 314 -13.45 41.23 33.28
CA LYS A 314 -14.48 40.18 33.10
C LYS A 314 -14.33 39.37 31.80
N LEU A 315 -13.87 40.00 30.73
CA LEU A 315 -13.59 39.37 29.43
C LEU A 315 -12.37 38.43 29.49
N GLY A 316 -11.27 38.88 30.10
CA GLY A 316 -10.05 38.08 30.27
C GLY A 316 -10.29 36.84 31.13
N TYR A 317 -11.01 36.99 32.25
CA TYR A 317 -11.37 35.86 33.11
C TYR A 317 -12.23 34.83 32.37
N LYS A 318 -13.22 35.29 31.60
CA LYS A 318 -14.09 34.41 30.80
C LYS A 318 -13.32 33.67 29.71
N LEU A 319 -12.30 34.30 29.12
CA LEU A 319 -11.42 33.68 28.13
C LEU A 319 -10.50 32.63 28.78
N LEU A 320 -9.81 32.97 29.86
CA LEU A 320 -8.94 32.06 30.61
C LEU A 320 -9.72 30.85 31.14
N PHE A 321 -10.92 31.06 31.68
CA PHE A 321 -11.79 29.98 32.13
C PHE A 321 -12.22 29.06 30.98
N LYS A 322 -12.50 29.60 29.78
CA LYS A 322 -12.78 28.78 28.59
C LYS A 322 -11.57 27.95 28.18
N ILE A 323 -10.38 28.54 28.15
CA ILE A 323 -9.13 27.84 27.79
C ILE A 323 -8.85 26.73 28.81
N ARG A 324 -8.92 27.02 30.12
CA ARG A 324 -8.76 26.03 31.19
C ARG A 324 -9.75 24.87 31.05
N LYS A 325 -11.02 25.17 30.78
CA LYS A 325 -12.06 24.14 30.59
C LYS A 325 -11.75 23.26 29.38
N LEU A 326 -11.29 23.86 28.28
CA LEU A 326 -10.92 23.16 27.06
C LEU A 326 -9.71 22.24 27.30
N CYS A 327 -8.64 22.72 27.92
CA CYS A 327 -7.49 21.89 28.31
C CYS A 327 -7.86 20.76 29.28
N SER A 328 -8.78 21.01 30.23
CA SER A 328 -9.27 19.98 31.15
C SER A 328 -10.08 18.90 30.43
N ASN A 329 -10.86 19.27 29.41
CA ASN A 329 -11.57 18.30 28.57
C ASN A 329 -10.59 17.42 27.79
N TYR A 330 -9.56 17.99 27.16
CA TYR A 330 -8.51 17.22 26.49
C TYR A 330 -7.81 16.24 27.42
N GLN A 331 -7.42 16.69 28.61
CA GLN A 331 -6.84 15.78 29.60
C GLN A 331 -7.76 14.63 29.96
N LYS A 332 -9.07 14.88 30.10
CA LYS A 332 -10.04 13.83 30.44
C LYS A 332 -10.18 12.83 29.30
N GLU A 333 -10.17 13.29 28.05
CA GLU A 333 -10.20 12.41 26.88
C GLU A 333 -8.92 11.57 26.76
N PHE A 334 -7.74 12.19 26.93
CA PHE A 334 -6.45 11.49 26.91
C PHE A 334 -6.14 10.69 28.19
N ARG A 335 -7.09 10.55 29.11
CA ARG A 335 -7.03 9.48 30.12
C ARG A 335 -7.22 8.12 29.44
N LYS A 336 -7.15 7.06 30.25
CA LYS A 336 -7.08 5.64 29.84
C LYS A 336 -7.97 5.24 28.64
N GLU A 337 -9.18 5.80 28.47
CA GLU A 337 -10.08 5.38 27.39
C GLU A 337 -9.76 5.96 26.01
N GLY A 338 -9.39 7.24 25.89
CA GLY A 338 -9.07 7.85 24.58
C GLY A 338 -7.75 7.34 24.01
N VAL A 339 -6.72 7.16 24.85
CA VAL A 339 -5.45 6.54 24.43
C VAL A 339 -5.68 5.11 23.97
N LYS A 340 -6.53 4.35 24.68
CA LYS A 340 -6.90 2.99 24.30
C LYS A 340 -7.60 2.96 22.94
N ALA A 341 -8.58 3.83 22.70
CA ALA A 341 -9.28 3.90 21.41
C ALA A 341 -8.31 4.19 20.26
N PHE A 342 -7.44 5.20 20.44
CA PHE A 342 -6.43 5.56 19.44
C PHE A 342 -5.45 4.41 19.13
N LEU A 343 -4.99 3.68 20.16
CA LEU A 343 -4.12 2.51 19.97
C LEU A 343 -4.84 1.36 19.22
N ILE A 344 -6.12 1.13 19.53
CA ILE A 344 -6.93 0.11 18.84
C ILE A 344 -7.15 0.48 17.38
N ALA A 345 -7.33 1.76 17.06
CA ALA A 345 -7.45 2.20 15.67
C ALA A 345 -6.14 1.95 14.92
N ASN A 346 -5.00 2.44 15.43
CA ASN A 346 -3.67 2.26 14.82
C ASN A 346 -3.13 0.82 14.79
N CYS A 347 -3.84 -0.12 15.41
CA CYS A 347 -3.44 -1.52 15.46
C CYS A 347 -3.30 -2.14 14.06
N TRP A 348 -4.11 -1.71 13.08
CA TRP A 348 -3.99 -2.17 11.69
C TRP A 348 -2.58 -1.99 11.12
N ASP A 349 -2.04 -0.78 11.26
CA ASP A 349 -0.76 -0.38 10.66
C ASP A 349 0.44 -0.94 11.44
N LEU A 350 0.34 -0.95 12.78
CA LEU A 350 1.32 -1.63 13.65
C LEU A 350 1.43 -3.12 13.33
N LEU A 351 0.31 -3.82 13.13
CA LEU A 351 0.32 -5.24 12.77
C LEU A 351 0.90 -5.45 11.38
N PHE A 352 0.50 -4.61 10.41
CA PHE A 352 0.95 -4.75 9.02
C PHE A 352 2.46 -4.60 8.91
N THR A 353 3.01 -3.54 9.49
CA THR A 353 4.45 -3.26 9.51
C THR A 353 5.26 -4.35 10.21
N CYS A 354 4.78 -4.84 11.36
CA CYS A 354 5.42 -5.96 12.07
C CYS A 354 5.45 -7.25 11.23
N PHE A 355 4.30 -7.69 10.71
CA PHE A 355 4.24 -8.92 9.90
C PHE A 355 5.03 -8.77 8.60
N LEU A 356 5.03 -7.58 7.99
CA LEU A 356 5.77 -7.31 6.76
C LEU A 356 7.27 -7.48 7.00
N GLN A 357 7.82 -6.84 8.04
CA GLN A 357 9.22 -7.00 8.46
C GLN A 357 9.57 -8.47 8.74
N LEU A 358 8.72 -9.19 9.48
CA LEU A 358 8.97 -10.58 9.85
C LEU A 358 9.01 -11.51 8.62
N LYS A 359 8.21 -11.20 7.60
CA LYS A 359 8.14 -12.02 6.38
C LYS A 359 9.22 -11.63 5.35
N SER A 360 9.60 -10.36 5.29
CA SER A 360 10.57 -9.84 4.32
C SER A 360 12.04 -10.02 4.74
N SER A 361 12.34 -10.18 6.03
CA SER A 361 13.72 -10.19 6.53
C SER A 361 14.55 -11.44 6.18
N GLN A 362 14.23 -12.14 5.11
CA GLN A 362 15.06 -13.24 4.63
C GLN A 362 16.39 -12.64 4.10
N TYR A 363 17.49 -12.96 4.79
CA TYR A 363 18.90 -12.83 4.34
C TYR A 363 19.68 -11.53 4.55
N ASN A 364 19.21 -10.55 5.33
CA ASN A 364 20.09 -9.42 5.73
C ASN A 364 20.57 -9.60 7.17
N THR A 365 21.87 -9.84 7.38
CA THR A 365 22.52 -10.02 8.70
C THR A 365 23.02 -8.71 9.31
N THR A 366 22.36 -7.58 9.04
CA THR A 366 22.76 -6.30 9.62
C THR A 366 22.24 -6.17 11.05
N ILE A 367 23.00 -5.50 11.94
CA ILE A 367 22.57 -5.23 13.34
C ILE A 367 21.19 -4.55 13.37
N ARG A 368 20.93 -3.64 12.44
CA ARG A 368 19.62 -2.97 12.28
C ARG A 368 18.48 -3.97 12.05
N SER A 369 18.68 -4.95 11.18
CA SER A 369 17.65 -5.97 10.90
C SER A 369 17.31 -6.80 12.15
N ILE A 370 18.31 -7.13 12.96
CA ILE A 370 18.12 -7.87 14.23
C ILE A 370 17.32 -7.03 15.22
N ILE A 371 17.66 -5.73 15.36
CA ILE A 371 16.91 -4.80 16.21
C ILE A 371 15.46 -4.68 15.73
N CYS A 372 15.23 -4.56 14.42
CA CYS A 372 13.89 -4.48 13.85
C CYS A 372 13.08 -5.77 14.10
N LEU A 373 13.72 -6.94 14.01
CA LEU A 373 13.08 -8.22 14.33
C LEU A 373 12.67 -8.31 15.80
N ILE A 374 13.58 -7.95 16.72
CA ILE A 374 13.28 -7.94 18.16
C ILE A 374 12.13 -6.97 18.46
N LEU A 375 12.16 -5.77 17.89
CA LEU A 375 11.09 -4.78 18.04
C LEU A 375 9.74 -5.30 17.50
N ALA A 376 9.71 -5.94 16.34
CA ALA A 376 8.49 -6.53 15.79
C ALA A 376 7.89 -7.58 16.75
N TYR A 377 8.70 -8.49 17.29
CA TYR A 377 8.23 -9.48 18.26
C TYR A 377 7.75 -8.83 19.57
N LEU A 378 8.42 -7.78 20.05
CA LEU A 378 8.00 -7.04 21.24
C LEU A 378 6.64 -6.35 21.04
N ILE A 379 6.40 -5.75 19.87
CA ILE A 379 5.14 -5.10 19.53
C ILE A 379 4.01 -6.13 19.46
N LEU A 380 4.23 -7.27 18.80
CA LEU A 380 3.26 -8.36 18.73
C LEU A 380 2.96 -8.94 20.12
N TYR A 381 3.99 -9.13 20.95
CA TYR A 381 3.81 -9.54 22.34
C TYR A 381 2.99 -8.52 23.14
N GLY A 382 3.25 -7.22 22.96
CA GLY A 382 2.45 -6.15 23.54
C GLY A 382 0.97 -6.22 23.13
N CYS A 383 0.69 -6.49 21.86
CA CYS A 383 -0.68 -6.68 21.36
C CYS A 383 -1.37 -7.88 22.04
N ILE A 384 -0.64 -8.99 22.22
CA ILE A 384 -1.15 -10.19 22.92
C ILE A 384 -1.42 -9.88 24.41
N LEU A 385 -0.58 -9.09 25.07
CA LEU A 385 -0.83 -8.67 26.46
C LEU A 385 -2.10 -7.80 26.57
N ILE A 386 -2.33 -6.90 25.62
CA ILE A 386 -3.56 -6.09 25.54
C ILE A 386 -4.78 -7.00 25.34
N LEU A 387 -4.70 -7.98 24.43
CA LEU A 387 -5.72 -9.01 24.25
C LEU A 387 -6.02 -9.77 25.55
N ARG A 388 -4.98 -10.16 26.29
CA ARG A 388 -5.10 -10.87 27.58
C ARG A 388 -5.83 -10.02 28.63
N GLN A 389 -5.62 -8.71 28.68
CA GLN A 389 -6.33 -7.82 29.62
C GLN A 389 -7.84 -7.84 29.38
N PHE A 390 -8.28 -7.95 28.13
CA PHE A 390 -9.71 -8.07 27.82
C PHE A 390 -10.32 -9.37 28.31
N ILE A 391 -9.56 -10.46 28.38
CA ILE A 391 -10.02 -11.76 28.88
C ILE A 391 -10.14 -11.73 30.41
N TYR A 392 -9.10 -11.23 31.10
CA TYR A 392 -8.94 -11.32 32.56
C TYR A 392 -9.79 -10.36 33.41
N LYS A 393 -10.47 -9.39 32.80
CA LYS A 393 -11.42 -8.55 33.56
C LYS A 393 -12.58 -9.43 34.01
N ASN A 394 -12.45 -9.94 35.24
CA ASN A 394 -13.39 -10.80 35.97
C ASN A 394 -14.71 -10.07 36.20
N GLN A 395 -15.53 -9.96 35.15
CA GLN A 395 -16.97 -9.94 35.29
C GLN A 395 -17.43 -11.38 35.09
N LEU A 396 -17.12 -12.22 36.09
CA LEU A 396 -17.66 -13.56 36.22
C LEU A 396 -19.18 -13.49 36.05
N ILE A 397 -19.68 -14.04 34.93
CA ILE A 397 -20.92 -14.82 34.77
C ILE A 397 -22.03 -14.49 35.80
N LYS A 398 -22.34 -13.21 35.99
CA LYS A 398 -23.49 -12.76 36.81
C LYS A 398 -24.66 -12.32 35.96
N TYR A 399 -24.43 -12.18 34.65
CA TYR A 399 -25.42 -11.89 33.63
C TYR A 399 -25.18 -12.85 32.46
N SER A 400 -26.27 -13.27 31.82
CA SER A 400 -26.34 -14.28 30.74
C SER A 400 -25.13 -14.33 29.80
N LEU A 401 -24.82 -15.53 29.28
CA LEU A 401 -23.79 -15.76 28.24
C LEU A 401 -23.82 -14.69 27.13
N PHE A 402 -25.02 -14.25 26.73
CA PHE A 402 -25.23 -13.20 25.74
C PHE A 402 -24.60 -11.84 26.12
N ASN A 403 -24.80 -11.38 27.36
CA ASN A 403 -24.25 -10.12 27.86
C ASN A 403 -22.73 -10.19 28.04
N TYR A 404 -22.18 -11.37 28.34
CA TYR A 404 -20.74 -11.59 28.36
C TYR A 404 -20.13 -11.35 26.97
N TRP A 405 -20.69 -11.94 25.91
CA TRP A 405 -20.19 -11.77 24.55
C TRP A 405 -20.29 -10.32 24.03
N ILE A 406 -21.33 -9.59 24.42
CA ILE A 406 -21.47 -8.14 24.13
C ILE A 406 -20.32 -7.35 24.75
N SER A 407 -19.95 -7.64 26.00
CA SER A 407 -18.91 -6.91 26.73
C SER A 407 -17.49 -7.07 26.16
N LYS A 408 -17.28 -8.05 25.27
CA LYS A 408 -15.97 -8.40 24.70
C LYS A 408 -15.78 -7.91 23.25
N MET A 409 -16.55 -6.93 22.77
CA MET A 409 -16.43 -6.41 21.40
C MET A 409 -14.99 -6.03 21.01
N ASP A 410 -14.29 -5.26 21.86
CA ASP A 410 -12.91 -4.82 21.60
C ASP A 410 -11.95 -6.00 21.38
N LEU A 411 -12.16 -7.12 22.10
CA LEU A 411 -11.36 -8.33 21.96
C LEU A 411 -11.57 -8.96 20.58
N PHE A 412 -12.82 -9.13 20.15
CA PHE A 412 -13.11 -9.72 18.84
C PHE A 412 -12.66 -8.85 17.69
N LEU A 413 -12.83 -7.53 17.83
CA LEU A 413 -12.38 -6.57 16.81
C LEU A 413 -10.85 -6.60 16.67
N THR A 414 -10.11 -6.58 17.77
CA THR A 414 -8.64 -6.66 17.74
C THR A 414 -8.14 -8.03 17.25
N LEU A 415 -8.80 -9.12 17.64
CA LEU A 415 -8.51 -10.46 17.12
C LEU A 415 -8.73 -10.54 15.60
N LYS A 416 -9.86 -10.01 15.09
CA LYS A 416 -10.15 -9.92 13.66
C LYS A 416 -9.03 -9.19 12.93
N LYS A 417 -8.60 -8.01 13.41
CA LYS A 417 -7.50 -7.23 12.80
C LYS A 417 -6.20 -8.02 12.71
N LEU A 418 -5.82 -8.68 13.81
CA LEU A 418 -4.62 -9.52 13.87
C LEU A 418 -4.66 -10.63 12.83
N ILE A 419 -5.75 -11.41 12.81
CA ILE A 419 -5.87 -12.55 11.88
C ILE A 419 -5.96 -12.04 10.43
N PHE A 420 -6.72 -10.97 10.17
CA PHE A 420 -6.88 -10.40 8.84
C PHE A 420 -5.54 -9.95 8.26
N ILE A 421 -4.76 -9.16 9.00
CA ILE A 421 -3.45 -8.68 8.52
C ILE A 421 -2.45 -9.84 8.42
N PHE A 422 -2.46 -10.78 9.37
CA PHE A 422 -1.62 -11.98 9.26
C PHE A 422 -1.88 -12.73 7.95
N ILE A 423 -3.15 -12.96 7.60
CA ILE A 423 -3.52 -13.60 6.33
C ILE A 423 -3.06 -12.74 5.14
N LEU A 424 -3.35 -11.44 5.19
CA LEU A 424 -3.01 -10.49 4.14
C LEU A 424 -1.50 -10.48 3.85
N VAL A 425 -0.65 -10.54 4.86
CA VAL A 425 0.81 -10.47 4.68
C VAL A 425 1.38 -11.86 4.38
N CYS A 426 1.07 -12.88 5.18
CA CYS A 426 1.75 -14.18 5.10
C CYS A 426 1.33 -15.05 3.91
N PHE A 427 0.13 -14.85 3.33
CA PHE A 427 -0.42 -15.70 2.26
C PHE A 427 -0.36 -15.05 0.86
N GLN A 428 0.51 -14.07 0.64
CA GLN A 428 0.67 -13.41 -0.67
C GLN A 428 1.09 -14.34 -1.82
N LYS A 429 1.59 -15.56 -1.57
CA LYS A 429 1.96 -16.49 -2.64
C LYS A 429 0.76 -17.21 -3.28
N ASN A 430 -0.37 -17.31 -2.56
CA ASN A 430 -1.53 -18.07 -3.02
C ASN A 430 -2.80 -17.23 -2.91
N GLU A 431 -3.27 -16.75 -4.07
CA GLU A 431 -4.46 -15.90 -4.21
C GLU A 431 -5.74 -16.55 -3.64
N GLN A 432 -5.91 -17.86 -3.85
CA GLN A 432 -7.14 -18.59 -3.47
C GLN A 432 -7.23 -18.77 -1.96
N ILE A 433 -6.16 -19.28 -1.35
CA ILE A 433 -6.12 -19.50 0.10
C ILE A 433 -6.29 -18.18 0.84
N GLN A 434 -5.61 -17.12 0.38
CA GLN A 434 -5.70 -15.81 1.02
C GLN A 434 -7.13 -15.26 0.98
N THR A 435 -7.76 -15.21 -0.21
CA THR A 435 -9.12 -14.67 -0.37
C THR A 435 -10.17 -15.46 0.40
N ILE A 436 -10.09 -16.80 0.43
CA ILE A 436 -10.99 -17.66 1.20
C ILE A 436 -10.84 -17.40 2.70
N LEU A 437 -9.61 -17.36 3.22
CA LEU A 437 -9.36 -17.11 4.64
C LEU A 437 -9.79 -15.71 5.07
N LEU A 438 -9.54 -14.69 4.25
CA LEU A 438 -10.02 -13.32 4.52
C LEU A 438 -11.55 -13.25 4.60
N THR A 439 -12.22 -13.87 3.62
CA THR A 439 -13.68 -13.95 3.59
C THR A 439 -14.24 -14.65 4.83
N PHE A 440 -13.60 -15.74 5.25
CA PHE A 440 -13.97 -16.48 6.46
C PHE A 440 -13.85 -15.62 7.73
N VAL A 441 -12.74 -14.89 7.90
CA VAL A 441 -12.55 -14.00 9.06
C VAL A 441 -13.58 -12.87 9.08
N CYS A 442 -13.84 -12.24 7.93
CA CYS A 442 -14.90 -11.24 7.79
C CYS A 442 -16.27 -11.81 8.14
N ASN A 443 -16.59 -13.02 7.69
CA ASN A 443 -17.86 -13.68 7.98
C ASN A 443 -18.05 -13.99 9.48
N LEU A 444 -17.00 -14.49 10.15
CA LEU A 444 -17.03 -14.78 11.58
C LEU A 444 -17.34 -13.52 12.40
N TYR A 445 -16.68 -12.41 12.09
CA TYR A 445 -16.90 -11.15 12.81
C TYR A 445 -18.26 -10.53 12.48
N LEU A 446 -18.68 -10.55 11.21
CA LEU A 446 -20.01 -10.08 10.80
C LEU A 446 -21.12 -10.88 11.49
N SER A 447 -21.00 -12.21 11.54
CA SER A 447 -21.94 -13.09 12.24
C SER A 447 -22.00 -12.79 13.74
N TYR A 448 -20.85 -12.52 14.37
CA TYR A 448 -20.78 -12.05 15.75
C TYR A 448 -21.52 -10.71 15.92
N ALA A 449 -21.26 -9.72 15.06
CA ALA A 449 -21.87 -8.39 15.14
C ALA A 449 -23.40 -8.45 15.00
N ILE A 450 -23.91 -9.24 14.05
CA ILE A 450 -25.36 -9.43 13.83
C ILE A 450 -26.01 -10.12 15.02
N LYS A 451 -25.41 -11.21 15.53
CA LYS A 451 -26.00 -12.04 16.59
C LYS A 451 -26.05 -11.31 17.93
N PHE A 452 -24.99 -10.61 18.30
CA PHE A 452 -24.85 -10.03 19.64
C PHE A 452 -25.22 -8.55 19.72
N LYS A 453 -25.28 -7.82 18.59
CA LYS A 453 -25.56 -6.38 18.55
C LYS A 453 -24.80 -5.60 19.65
N PRO A 454 -23.46 -5.62 19.63
CA PRO A 454 -22.66 -5.13 20.75
C PRO A 454 -22.78 -3.62 20.99
N VAL A 455 -23.27 -2.87 20.00
CA VAL A 455 -23.40 -1.41 20.04
C VAL A 455 -24.83 -1.00 20.40
N LYS A 456 -24.98 -0.14 21.43
CA LYS A 456 -26.30 0.31 21.91
C LYS A 456 -26.97 1.32 20.98
N ASN A 457 -26.20 2.19 20.33
CA ASN A 457 -26.73 3.19 19.42
C ASN A 457 -27.09 2.57 18.07
N GLN A 458 -28.30 2.82 17.59
CA GLN A 458 -28.77 2.29 16.30
C GLN A 458 -27.92 2.79 15.13
N GLN A 459 -27.49 4.05 15.16
CA GLN A 459 -26.66 4.66 14.10
C GLN A 459 -25.29 3.99 14.00
N ASP A 460 -24.60 3.83 15.13
CA ASP A 460 -23.28 3.19 15.19
C ASP A 460 -23.37 1.70 14.83
N PHE A 461 -24.47 1.02 15.19
CA PHE A 461 -24.73 -0.35 14.77
C PHE A 461 -24.92 -0.46 13.24
N CYS A 462 -25.67 0.46 12.63
CA CYS A 462 -25.83 0.49 11.16
C CYS A 462 -24.48 0.72 10.46
N ASN A 463 -23.66 1.64 10.99
CA ASN A 463 -22.32 1.90 10.47
C ASN A 463 -21.41 0.66 10.54
N LEU A 464 -21.43 -0.04 11.69
CA LEU A 464 -20.69 -1.29 11.88
C LEU A 464 -21.11 -2.36 10.85
N ILE A 465 -22.41 -2.58 10.68
CA ILE A 465 -22.93 -3.58 9.73
C ILE A 465 -22.60 -3.18 8.28
N MET A 466 -22.72 -1.92 7.92
CA MET A 466 -22.34 -1.45 6.58
C MET A 466 -20.85 -1.67 6.32
N MET A 467 -19.99 -1.27 7.27
CA MET A 467 -18.54 -1.43 7.14
C MET A 467 -18.16 -2.90 7.01
N GLU A 468 -18.60 -3.75 7.94
CA GLU A 468 -18.25 -5.18 7.94
C GLU A 468 -18.89 -5.93 6.78
N GLY A 469 -20.16 -5.66 6.48
CA GLY A 469 -20.89 -6.23 5.36
C GLY A 469 -20.26 -5.90 4.02
N SER A 470 -19.84 -4.64 3.82
CA SER A 470 -19.13 -4.22 2.61
C SER A 470 -17.81 -4.98 2.44
N THR A 471 -17.00 -5.10 3.50
CA THR A 471 -15.72 -5.82 3.42
C THR A 471 -15.90 -7.33 3.20
N PHE A 472 -16.94 -7.91 3.78
CA PHE A 472 -17.30 -9.30 3.51
C PHE A 472 -17.72 -9.50 2.04
N ILE A 473 -18.60 -8.66 1.51
CA ILE A 473 -19.01 -8.75 0.10
C ILE A 473 -17.82 -8.55 -0.83
N PHE A 474 -16.98 -7.55 -0.55
CA PHE A 474 -15.77 -7.27 -1.33
C PHE A 474 -14.81 -8.46 -1.33
N THR A 475 -14.48 -9.03 -0.17
CA THR A 475 -13.55 -10.18 -0.06
C THR A 475 -14.12 -11.44 -0.73
N LEU A 476 -15.41 -11.70 -0.55
CA LEU A 476 -16.09 -12.84 -1.19
C LEU A 476 -16.08 -12.73 -2.71
N THR A 477 -16.46 -11.57 -3.25
CA THR A 477 -16.56 -11.35 -4.70
C THR A 477 -15.20 -11.13 -5.35
N SER A 478 -14.16 -10.78 -4.58
CA SER A 478 -12.77 -10.74 -5.07
C SER A 478 -12.27 -12.10 -5.57
N ALA A 479 -12.90 -13.21 -5.17
CA ALA A 479 -12.61 -14.53 -5.72
C ALA A 479 -12.84 -14.60 -7.24
N LEU A 480 -13.73 -13.78 -7.80
CA LEU A 480 -13.98 -13.73 -9.25
C LEU A 480 -12.79 -13.18 -10.05
N TYR A 481 -11.80 -12.57 -9.39
CA TYR A 481 -10.56 -12.08 -10.02
C TYR A 481 -9.41 -13.10 -10.00
N TRP A 482 -9.62 -14.33 -9.51
CA TRP A 482 -8.57 -15.36 -9.56
C TRP A 482 -8.10 -15.62 -10.98
N THR A 483 -6.81 -15.89 -11.15
CA THR A 483 -6.19 -16.18 -12.46
C THR A 483 -6.84 -17.36 -13.19
N GLN A 484 -7.40 -18.31 -12.45
CA GLN A 484 -8.12 -19.46 -13.02
C GLN A 484 -9.53 -19.08 -13.50
N ILE A 485 -10.23 -18.23 -12.75
CA ILE A 485 -11.61 -17.80 -13.06
C ILE A 485 -11.60 -16.70 -14.13
N SER A 486 -10.59 -15.83 -14.13
CA SER A 486 -10.43 -14.74 -15.09
C SER A 486 -10.25 -15.20 -16.53
N LYS A 487 -9.85 -16.47 -16.75
CA LYS A 487 -9.83 -17.09 -18.08
C LYS A 487 -11.25 -17.32 -18.66
N ILE A 488 -12.23 -17.53 -17.78
CA ILE A 488 -13.63 -17.77 -18.14
C ILE A 488 -14.43 -16.47 -18.07
N PHE A 489 -14.07 -15.61 -17.11
CA PHE A 489 -14.76 -14.36 -16.84
C PHE A 489 -14.12 -13.21 -17.63
N VAL A 490 -14.76 -12.84 -18.75
CA VAL A 490 -14.33 -11.78 -19.68
C VAL A 490 -13.94 -10.49 -18.94
N TYR A 491 -12.86 -9.83 -19.40
CA TYR A 491 -12.32 -8.63 -18.76
C TYR A 491 -13.36 -7.50 -18.59
N GLU A 492 -14.28 -7.32 -19.53
CA GLU A 492 -15.35 -6.32 -19.40
C GLU A 492 -16.25 -6.58 -18.18
N ASN A 493 -16.57 -7.84 -17.88
CA ASN A 493 -17.34 -8.20 -16.70
C ASN A 493 -16.53 -7.98 -15.41
N GLN A 494 -15.20 -8.13 -15.46
CA GLN A 494 -14.31 -7.75 -14.35
C GLN A 494 -14.36 -6.25 -14.10
N VAL A 495 -14.33 -5.44 -15.15
CA VAL A 495 -14.47 -3.98 -15.04
C VAL A 495 -15.82 -3.60 -14.43
N LEU A 496 -16.92 -4.25 -14.84
CA LEU A 496 -18.23 -4.06 -14.24
C LEU A 496 -18.24 -4.39 -12.74
N LEU A 497 -17.67 -5.54 -12.36
CA LEU A 497 -17.51 -5.91 -10.95
C LEU A 497 -16.65 -4.89 -10.19
N GLY A 498 -15.62 -4.35 -10.83
CA GLY A 498 -14.80 -3.27 -10.29
C GLY A 498 -15.62 -2.02 -9.95
N TRP A 499 -16.56 -1.63 -10.81
CA TRP A 499 -17.48 -0.51 -10.50
C TRP A 499 -18.41 -0.83 -9.33
N VAL A 500 -18.90 -2.07 -9.23
CA VAL A 500 -19.69 -2.52 -8.07
C VAL A 500 -18.86 -2.44 -6.78
N HIS A 501 -17.58 -2.82 -6.82
CA HIS A 501 -16.67 -2.69 -5.68
C HIS A 501 -16.42 -1.24 -5.29
N ILE A 502 -16.14 -0.37 -6.26
CA ILE A 502 -15.91 1.07 -6.03
C ILE A 502 -17.14 1.70 -5.38
N THR A 503 -18.33 1.48 -5.93
CA THR A 503 -19.58 2.04 -5.40
C THR A 503 -19.87 1.54 -3.99
N LEU A 504 -19.64 0.26 -3.74
CA LEU A 504 -19.78 -0.35 -2.42
C LEU A 504 -18.83 0.28 -1.38
N LEU A 505 -17.54 0.45 -1.70
CA LEU A 505 -16.57 1.05 -0.78
C LEU A 505 -16.82 2.56 -0.55
N LEU A 506 -17.16 3.30 -1.61
CA LEU A 506 -17.53 4.71 -1.52
C LEU A 506 -18.78 4.93 -0.67
N SER A 507 -19.78 4.04 -0.78
CA SER A 507 -21.02 4.14 0.01
C SER A 507 -20.75 4.13 1.51
N VAL A 508 -19.77 3.31 1.96
CA VAL A 508 -19.37 3.24 3.36
C VAL A 508 -18.74 4.56 3.80
N LEU A 509 -17.85 5.14 3.00
CA LEU A 509 -17.20 6.41 3.32
C LEU A 509 -18.23 7.55 3.40
N ILE A 510 -19.17 7.61 2.44
CA ILE A 510 -20.24 8.62 2.41
C ILE A 510 -21.14 8.50 3.64
N VAL A 511 -21.62 7.30 3.96
CA VAL A 511 -22.49 7.11 5.14
C VAL A 511 -21.75 7.45 6.42
N ASN A 512 -20.49 7.05 6.54
CA ASN A 512 -19.66 7.34 7.70
C ASN A 512 -19.44 8.86 7.88
N LEU A 513 -19.15 9.57 6.79
CA LEU A 513 -19.05 11.03 6.74
C LEU A 513 -20.36 11.70 7.22
N LEU A 514 -21.51 11.28 6.68
CA LEU A 514 -22.81 11.83 7.03
C LEU A 514 -23.13 11.65 8.51
N LEU A 515 -22.87 10.45 9.05
CA LEU A 515 -23.07 10.16 10.47
C LEU A 515 -22.20 11.03 11.38
N GLN A 516 -20.95 11.28 10.99
CA GLN A 516 -20.03 12.11 11.77
C GLN A 516 -20.37 13.59 11.72
N VAL A 517 -20.75 14.10 10.54
CA VAL A 517 -21.25 15.48 10.40
C VAL A 517 -22.50 15.67 11.26
N PHE A 518 -23.41 14.70 11.25
CA PHE A 518 -24.61 14.74 12.08
C PHE A 518 -24.27 14.70 13.59
N ALA A 519 -23.36 13.83 14.01
CA ALA A 519 -22.90 13.75 15.40
C ALA A 519 -22.26 15.07 15.86
N LEU A 520 -21.40 15.67 15.03
CA LEU A 520 -20.73 16.93 15.32
C LEU A 520 -21.74 18.09 15.38
N PHE A 521 -22.71 18.11 14.47
CA PHE A 521 -23.81 19.09 14.50
C PHE A 521 -24.65 19.00 15.78
N LEU A 522 -25.02 17.79 16.20
CA LEU A 522 -25.74 17.58 17.46
C LEU A 522 -24.92 18.09 18.65
N GLN A 523 -23.62 17.83 18.66
CA GLN A 523 -22.72 18.28 19.72
C GLN A 523 -22.68 19.82 19.81
N LEU A 524 -22.56 20.51 18.68
CA LEU A 524 -22.60 21.97 18.60
C LEU A 524 -23.96 22.54 19.04
N LYS A 525 -25.07 21.89 18.65
CA LYS A 525 -26.42 22.30 19.04
C LYS A 525 -26.62 22.18 20.56
N MET A 526 -26.18 21.08 21.17
CA MET A 526 -26.25 20.91 22.63
C MET A 526 -25.43 21.97 23.37
N GLN A 527 -24.24 22.33 22.86
CA GLN A 527 -23.45 23.41 23.44
C GLN A 527 -24.18 24.76 23.38
N ASN A 528 -24.91 25.05 22.31
CA ASN A 528 -25.70 26.29 22.17
C ASN A 528 -26.97 26.28 23.02
N GLN A 529 -27.68 25.16 23.13
CA GLN A 529 -28.85 25.04 24.02
C GLN A 529 -28.47 25.17 25.50
N ASN A 530 -27.31 24.61 25.90
CA ASN A 530 -26.78 24.79 27.25
C ASN A 530 -26.36 26.24 27.53
N LYS A 531 -26.00 27.03 26.51
CA LYS A 531 -25.78 28.48 26.65
C LYS A 531 -27.12 29.22 26.86
N GLN A 532 -28.16 28.87 26.10
CA GLN A 532 -29.49 29.48 26.21
C GLN A 532 -30.19 29.14 27.55
N LYS A 533 -30.11 27.89 28.02
CA LYS A 533 -30.64 27.52 29.34
C LYS A 533 -29.94 28.28 30.48
N LYS A 534 -28.63 28.51 30.37
CA LYS A 534 -27.87 29.32 31.34
C LYS A 534 -28.18 30.81 31.27
N SER A 535 -28.46 31.38 30.09
CA SER A 535 -28.92 32.78 30.00
C SER A 535 -30.35 32.95 30.54
N ASN A 536 -31.23 31.98 30.30
CA ASN A 536 -32.61 32.03 30.80
C ASN A 536 -32.70 31.80 32.33
N GLN A 537 -31.81 30.99 32.92
CA GLN A 537 -31.69 30.89 34.38
C GLN A 537 -31.12 32.15 35.04
N GLN A 538 -30.23 32.90 34.35
CA GLN A 538 -29.73 34.19 34.84
C GLN A 538 -30.78 35.31 34.77
N ASN A 539 -31.76 35.21 33.86
CA ASN A 539 -32.84 36.20 33.73
C ASN A 539 -34.06 35.92 34.63
N GLY A 540 -34.10 34.78 35.32
CA GLY A 540 -35.22 34.37 36.18
C GLY A 540 -35.00 34.54 37.68
N VAL A 541 -33.85 35.07 38.11
CA VAL A 541 -33.54 35.31 39.53
C VAL A 541 -33.46 36.82 39.76
N LEU A 542 -34.49 37.38 40.37
CA LEU A 542 -34.45 38.73 40.95
C LEU A 542 -33.26 38.79 41.94
N PRO A 543 -32.41 39.83 41.89
CA PRO A 543 -31.24 39.91 42.77
C PRO A 543 -31.70 40.15 44.21
N HIS A 544 -31.50 39.16 45.09
CA HIS A 544 -31.55 39.41 46.53
C HIS A 544 -30.39 40.35 46.93
N PRO A 545 -30.61 41.36 47.79
CA PRO A 545 -29.70 42.49 47.94
C PRO A 545 -28.47 42.27 48.85
N TYR A 546 -28.10 41.03 49.20
CA TYR A 546 -26.94 40.79 50.10
C TYR A 546 -26.05 39.61 49.65
N PRO A 547 -24.74 39.82 49.38
CA PRO A 547 -23.84 38.80 48.82
C PRO A 547 -22.92 38.15 49.87
N LEU A 548 -23.41 37.75 51.05
CA LEU A 548 -22.54 37.28 52.14
C LEU A 548 -22.94 35.98 52.87
N ALA A 549 -24.00 35.27 52.45
CA ALA A 549 -24.44 34.08 53.18
C ALA A 549 -23.71 32.75 52.83
N ASN A 550 -23.00 32.65 51.70
CA ASN A 550 -22.44 31.36 51.23
C ASN A 550 -20.93 31.16 51.51
N LEU A 551 -20.34 31.91 52.43
CA LEU A 551 -18.92 31.79 52.79
C LEU A 551 -18.65 31.05 54.12
N MET A 552 -19.67 30.49 54.77
CA MET A 552 -19.49 29.70 56.00
C MET A 552 -20.20 28.35 55.94
N GLU A 553 -19.66 27.42 55.17
CA GLU A 553 -19.80 25.99 55.47
C GLU A 553 -18.60 25.21 54.90
N PHE A 554 -17.46 25.36 55.59
CA PHE A 554 -16.38 24.38 55.58
C PHE A 554 -16.46 23.59 56.89
N LYS A 555 -16.49 22.26 56.77
CA LYS A 555 -16.41 21.19 57.79
C LYS A 555 -17.70 20.83 58.55
N LEU A 556 -18.24 19.67 58.19
CA LEU A 556 -18.12 18.43 58.98
C LEU A 556 -17.99 17.23 58.04
#